data_AF-A0A3D3CGG8-F1
#
_entry.id   AF-A0A3D3CGG8-F1
#
_cell.length_a   1.000
_cell.length_b   1.000
_cell.length_c   1.000
_cell.angle_alpha   90.00
_cell.angle_beta   90.00
_cell.angle_gamma   90.00
#
_symmetry.space_group_name_H-M   'P 1'
#
loop_
_entity.id
_entity.type
_entity.pdbx_description
1 polymer ?
#
loop_
_entity_poly.entity_id
_entity_poly.type
_entity_poly.pdbx_seq_one_letter_code
_entity_poly.pdbx_strand_id
1 'polypeptide(L)'
;MAALKPVQDESSPVGFDFPSPPDVLPKWAVAEGREWAGLDDFSILVKAEEHTGKRLEVTYSPLSPGVWGFHVVKGDRGGIFVNAALSHQWRRFVLFHELYHFLAHRGGVSLWSRTATPLSSFESQADFFAWAVLLEEGARWNDATP
;
A
#
# COMPACT_ATOMS: atom_id res chain seq x y z
N MET A 1 -0.59 -15.70 22.31
CA MET A 1 -0.40 -14.24 22.45
C MET A 1 -1.37 -13.57 21.50
N ALA A 2 -2.33 -12.81 22.02
CA ALA A 2 -3.32 -12.13 21.20
C ALA A 2 -2.66 -10.91 20.55
N ALA A 3 -2.65 -10.86 19.21
CA ALA A 3 -2.25 -9.65 18.49
C ALA A 3 -3.31 -8.57 18.78
N LEU A 4 -2.88 -7.49 19.42
CA LEU A 4 -3.72 -6.31 19.62
C LEU A 4 -4.03 -5.72 18.24
N LYS A 5 -5.32 -5.53 17.96
CA LYS A 5 -5.79 -4.83 16.76
C LYS A 5 -5.19 -3.41 16.77
N PRO A 6 -4.71 -2.89 15.63
CA PRO A 6 -4.28 -1.50 15.57
C PRO A 6 -5.44 -0.61 16.01
N VAL A 7 -5.12 0.44 16.75
CA VAL A 7 -6.08 1.49 17.12
C VAL A 7 -6.71 1.99 15.82
N GLN A 8 -7.98 1.67 15.61
CA GLN A 8 -8.75 2.26 14.53
C GLN A 8 -8.89 3.74 14.87
N ASP A 9 -8.22 4.58 14.09
CA ASP A 9 -8.49 6.01 14.08
C ASP A 9 -9.94 6.18 13.59
N GLU A 10 -10.87 6.45 14.51
CA GLU A 10 -12.29 6.65 14.22
C GLU A 10 -12.55 7.90 13.36
N SER A 11 -11.52 8.67 13.00
CA SER A 11 -11.63 9.83 12.10
C SER A 11 -11.49 9.48 10.62
N SER A 12 -12.14 8.41 10.16
CA SER A 12 -12.32 8.22 8.71
C SER A 12 -13.22 9.37 8.19
N PRO A 13 -12.79 10.15 7.19
CA PRO A 13 -13.63 11.21 6.64
C PRO A 13 -14.96 10.61 6.15
N VAL A 14 -16.07 11.28 6.43
CA VAL A 14 -17.42 10.84 6.02
C VAL A 14 -17.42 10.53 4.52
N GLY A 15 -17.63 9.26 4.15
CA GLY A 15 -17.80 8.83 2.76
C GLY A 15 -16.73 7.90 2.17
N PHE A 16 -15.78 7.38 2.96
CA PHE A 16 -14.85 6.33 2.51
C PHE A 16 -15.09 5.01 3.26
N ASP A 17 -15.12 3.88 2.54
CA ASP A 17 -15.37 2.53 3.07
C ASP A 17 -14.10 1.67 3.00
N PHE A 18 -13.25 1.71 4.03
CA PHE A 18 -11.96 1.04 3.98
C PHE A 18 -12.03 -0.45 4.34
N PRO A 19 -11.14 -1.30 3.77
CA PRO A 19 -11.08 -2.70 4.17
C PRO A 19 -10.73 -2.80 5.65
N SER A 20 -11.31 -3.76 6.34
CA SER A 20 -10.85 -4.10 7.70
C SER A 20 -9.50 -4.83 7.64
N PRO A 21 -8.64 -4.69 8.66
CA PRO A 21 -7.45 -5.51 8.78
C PRO A 21 -7.84 -7.00 8.72
N PRO A 22 -7.10 -7.83 7.95
CA PRO A 22 -7.38 -9.25 7.87
C PRO A 22 -7.04 -9.95 9.19
N ASP A 23 -7.79 -11.00 9.54
CA ASP A 23 -7.53 -11.79 10.75
C ASP A 23 -6.15 -12.47 10.73
N VAL A 24 -5.73 -12.91 9.54
CA VAL A 24 -4.42 -13.54 9.30
C VAL A 24 -3.84 -13.02 8.00
N LEU A 25 -2.63 -12.47 8.08
CA LEU A 25 -1.85 -12.11 6.90
C LEU A 25 -1.14 -13.33 6.30
N PRO A 26 -1.11 -13.45 4.96
CA PRO A 26 -0.26 -14.43 4.29
C PRO A 26 1.22 -14.24 4.66
N LYS A 27 1.95 -15.35 4.79
CA LYS A 27 3.37 -15.31 5.18
C LYS A 27 4.25 -14.49 4.22
N TRP A 28 3.93 -14.52 2.93
CA TRP A 28 4.66 -13.73 1.91
C TRP A 28 4.48 -12.23 2.16
N ALA A 29 3.24 -11.78 2.44
CA ALA A 29 2.93 -10.38 2.67
C ALA A 29 3.65 -9.84 3.91
N VAL A 30 3.69 -10.64 4.99
CA VAL A 30 4.44 -10.31 6.20
C VAL A 30 5.94 -10.18 5.92
N ALA A 31 6.51 -11.15 5.20
CA ALA A 31 7.94 -11.15 4.90
C ALA A 31 8.33 -9.95 4.02
N GLU A 32 7.58 -9.68 2.96
CA GLU A 32 7.83 -8.57 2.05
C GLU A 32 7.55 -7.22 2.71
N GLY A 33 6.38 -7.06 3.33
CA GLY A 33 5.94 -5.80 3.96
C GLY A 33 6.87 -5.31 5.07
N ARG A 34 7.51 -6.23 5.81
CA ARG A 34 8.48 -5.87 6.85
C ARG A 34 9.63 -5.02 6.33
N GLU A 35 10.06 -5.23 5.09
CA GLU A 35 11.17 -4.48 4.52
C GLU A 35 10.80 -3.06 4.09
N TRP A 36 9.53 -2.71 4.11
CA TRP A 36 9.00 -1.39 3.73
C TRP A 36 8.53 -0.59 4.95
N ALA A 37 8.18 -1.27 6.03
CA ALA A 37 7.71 -0.65 7.25
C ALA A 37 8.72 0.35 7.82
N GLY A 38 8.23 1.54 8.17
CA GLY A 38 8.99 2.60 8.83
C GLY A 38 9.88 3.42 7.89
N LEU A 39 9.80 3.17 6.58
CA LEU A 39 10.45 4.01 5.58
C LEU A 39 9.64 5.30 5.37
N ASP A 40 10.33 6.41 5.17
CA ASP A 40 9.70 7.65 4.71
C ASP A 40 9.43 7.61 3.19
N ASP A 41 8.63 8.55 2.70
CA ASP A 41 8.23 8.59 1.30
C ASP A 41 9.43 8.60 0.34
N PHE A 42 10.53 9.27 0.71
CA PHE A 42 11.75 9.29 -0.10
C PHE A 42 12.41 7.91 -0.17
N SER A 43 12.60 7.26 0.98
CA SER A 43 13.23 5.94 1.08
C SER A 43 12.39 4.86 0.40
N ILE A 44 11.05 4.97 0.50
CA ILE A 44 10.11 4.12 -0.23
C ILE A 44 10.33 4.27 -1.73
N LEU A 45 10.35 5.51 -2.24
CA LEU A 45 10.53 5.75 -3.67
C LEU A 45 11.88 5.22 -4.16
N VAL A 46 12.99 5.55 -3.50
CA VAL A 46 14.32 5.07 -3.88
C VAL A 46 14.34 3.54 -3.97
N LYS A 47 13.87 2.84 -2.93
CA LYS A 47 13.82 1.37 -2.91
C LYS A 47 12.93 0.82 -4.02
N ALA A 48 11.80 1.46 -4.29
CA ALA A 48 10.88 1.05 -5.34
C ALA A 48 11.42 1.29 -6.74
N GLU A 49 12.15 2.38 -6.97
CA GLU A 49 12.84 2.64 -8.24
C GLU A 49 13.94 1.61 -8.50
N GLU A 50 14.75 1.27 -7.49
CA GLU A 50 15.74 0.20 -7.56
C GLU A 50 15.10 -1.16 -7.88
N HIS A 51 13.95 -1.45 -7.26
CA HIS A 51 13.24 -2.70 -7.48
C HIS A 51 12.57 -2.75 -8.85
N THR A 52 12.00 -1.66 -9.35
CA THR A 52 11.17 -1.69 -10.56
C THR A 52 11.92 -1.29 -11.83
N GLY A 53 13.05 -0.59 -11.69
CA GLY A 53 13.74 0.07 -12.81
C GLY A 53 12.97 1.24 -13.40
N LYS A 54 11.89 1.69 -12.74
CA LYS A 54 11.08 2.85 -13.14
C LYS A 54 11.45 4.05 -12.28
N ARG A 55 11.22 5.25 -12.80
CA ARG A 55 11.23 6.49 -12.00
C ARG A 55 9.86 6.67 -11.38
N LEU A 56 9.78 6.81 -10.08
CA LEU A 56 8.52 6.86 -9.33
C LEU A 56 8.37 8.19 -8.62
N GLU A 57 7.16 8.75 -8.70
CA GLU A 57 6.79 9.96 -7.98
C GLU A 57 5.52 9.70 -7.16
N VAL A 58 5.46 10.23 -5.94
CA VAL A 58 4.25 10.25 -5.12
C VAL A 58 3.67 11.66 -5.07
N THR A 59 2.37 11.79 -5.30
CA THR A 59 1.65 13.06 -5.20
C THR A 59 0.48 12.92 -4.24
N TYR A 60 0.45 13.80 -3.24
CA TYR A 60 -0.69 13.96 -2.34
C TYR A 60 -1.53 15.15 -2.79
N SER A 61 -2.75 14.90 -3.27
CA SER A 61 -3.67 15.96 -3.69
C SER A 61 -5.12 15.60 -3.32
N PRO A 62 -6.02 16.58 -3.16
CA PRO A 62 -7.44 16.28 -2.99
C PRO A 62 -7.95 15.53 -4.22
N LEU A 63 -8.51 14.33 -4.01
CA LEU A 63 -9.18 13.54 -5.05
C LEU A 63 -10.69 13.54 -4.83
N SER A 64 -11.44 13.11 -5.85
CA SER A 64 -12.89 12.98 -5.79
C SER A 64 -13.32 12.13 -4.58
N PRO A 65 -14.47 12.44 -3.95
CA PRO A 65 -15.05 11.59 -2.91
C PRO A 65 -15.16 10.13 -3.38
N GLY A 66 -14.78 9.19 -2.53
CA GLY A 66 -14.75 7.75 -2.84
C GLY A 66 -13.48 7.26 -3.55
N VAL A 67 -12.56 8.14 -3.99
CA VAL A 67 -11.26 7.74 -4.54
C VAL A 67 -10.18 7.85 -3.46
N TRP A 68 -9.54 6.73 -3.12
CA TRP A 68 -8.45 6.74 -2.13
C TRP A 68 -7.11 7.09 -2.76
N GLY A 69 -6.85 6.53 -3.93
CA GLY A 69 -5.65 6.73 -4.70
C GLY A 69 -5.74 5.97 -6.01
N PHE A 70 -4.69 6.12 -6.82
CA PHE A 70 -4.48 5.34 -8.03
C PHE A 70 -3.03 5.46 -8.47
N HIS A 71 -2.56 4.48 -9.22
CA HIS A 71 -1.29 4.55 -9.92
C HIS A 71 -1.46 4.81 -11.42
N VAL A 72 -0.44 5.42 -12.02
CA VAL A 72 -0.34 5.62 -13.47
C VAL A 72 1.04 5.22 -13.94
N VAL A 73 1.12 4.50 -15.06
CA VAL A 73 2.38 4.12 -15.71
C VAL A 73 2.47 4.77 -17.08
N LYS A 74 3.57 5.48 -17.38
CA LYS A 74 3.87 6.04 -18.70
C LYS A 74 5.33 5.80 -19.05
N GLY A 75 5.59 4.76 -19.84
CA GLY A 75 6.95 4.36 -20.23
C GLY A 75 7.78 3.90 -19.03
N ASP A 76 8.89 4.59 -18.78
CA ASP A 76 9.80 4.37 -17.66
C ASP A 76 9.40 5.12 -16.39
N ARG A 77 8.30 5.90 -16.42
CA ARG A 77 7.79 6.67 -15.28
C ARG A 77 6.53 6.04 -14.68
N GLY A 78 6.44 6.08 -13.37
CA GLY A 78 5.26 5.73 -12.58
C GLY A 78 4.88 6.88 -11.65
N GLY A 79 3.58 7.12 -11.51
CA GLY A 79 3.03 8.07 -10.53
C GLY A 79 2.09 7.34 -9.58
N ILE A 80 2.23 7.61 -8.28
CA ILE A 80 1.30 7.20 -7.24
C ILE A 80 0.56 8.46 -6.77
N PHE A 81 -0.76 8.48 -6.92
CA PHE A 81 -1.60 9.57 -6.45
C PHE A 81 -2.37 9.11 -5.22
N VAL A 82 -2.22 9.83 -4.12
CA VAL A 82 -2.90 9.52 -2.85
C VAL A 82 -3.81 10.68 -2.47
N ASN A 83 -5.05 10.38 -2.10
CA ASN A 83 -6.00 11.39 -1.69
C ASN A 83 -5.54 12.08 -0.39
N ALA A 84 -5.22 13.37 -0.49
CA ALA A 84 -4.74 14.17 0.63
C ALA A 84 -5.80 14.38 1.73
N ALA A 85 -7.08 14.13 1.44
CA ALA A 85 -8.17 14.22 2.41
C ALA A 85 -8.19 13.06 3.42
N LEU A 86 -7.41 12.00 3.19
CA LEU A 86 -7.32 10.83 4.06
C LEU A 86 -6.48 11.10 5.31
N SER A 87 -6.80 10.40 6.42
CA SER A 87 -5.96 10.39 7.62
C SER A 87 -4.54 9.90 7.29
N HIS A 88 -3.56 10.17 8.16
CA HIS A 88 -2.17 9.77 7.88
C HIS A 88 -2.04 8.26 7.65
N GLN A 89 -2.72 7.45 8.48
CA GLN A 89 -2.73 5.99 8.37
C GLN A 89 -3.33 5.54 7.03
N TRP A 90 -4.47 6.08 6.63
CA TRP A 90 -5.08 5.72 5.34
C TRP A 90 -4.26 6.18 4.13
N ARG A 91 -3.56 7.31 4.23
CA ARG A 91 -2.59 7.72 3.20
C ARG A 91 -1.43 6.72 3.09
N ARG A 92 -0.94 6.17 4.21
CA ARG A 92 0.09 5.13 4.17
C ARG A 92 -0.46 3.84 3.58
N PHE A 93 -1.65 3.42 3.98
CA PHE A 93 -2.30 2.23 3.42
C PHE A 93 -2.39 2.32 1.89
N VAL A 94 -2.94 3.42 1.38
CA VAL A 94 -3.10 3.63 -0.06
C VAL A 94 -1.76 3.70 -0.78
N LEU A 95 -0.76 4.38 -0.20
CA LEU A 95 0.59 4.41 -0.78
C LEU A 95 1.13 3.00 -1.00
N PHE A 96 1.07 2.13 0.02
CA PHE A 96 1.58 0.77 -0.10
C PHE A 96 0.72 -0.13 -0.98
N HIS A 97 -0.61 0.07 -0.99
CA HIS A 97 -1.51 -0.61 -1.91
C HIS A 97 -1.12 -0.29 -3.36
N GLU A 98 -1.01 0.99 -3.71
CA GLU A 98 -0.65 1.41 -5.07
C GLU A 98 0.79 1.03 -5.43
N LEU A 99 1.71 1.07 -4.46
CA LEU A 99 3.08 0.64 -4.64
C LEU A 99 3.17 -0.84 -5.00
N TYR A 100 2.37 -1.70 -4.36
CA TYR A 100 2.37 -3.14 -4.66
C TYR A 100 2.06 -3.41 -6.13
N HIS A 101 1.20 -2.60 -6.75
CA HIS A 101 0.93 -2.71 -8.19
C HIS A 101 2.18 -2.49 -9.04
N PHE A 102 3.14 -1.65 -8.62
CA PHE A 102 4.42 -1.52 -9.31
C PHE A 102 5.37 -2.69 -9.06
N LEU A 103 5.40 -3.20 -7.83
CA LEU A 103 6.33 -4.27 -7.42
C LEU A 103 5.96 -5.60 -8.08
N ALA A 104 4.67 -5.96 -8.05
CA ALA A 104 4.18 -7.23 -8.56
C ALA A 104 4.11 -7.29 -10.10
N HIS A 105 3.90 -6.15 -10.79
CA HIS A 105 3.61 -6.13 -12.22
C HIS A 105 4.77 -5.61 -13.08
N ARG A 106 5.88 -6.36 -13.14
CA ARG A 106 7.05 -6.05 -13.99
C ARG A 106 6.83 -6.15 -15.51
N GLY A 107 5.71 -6.70 -15.95
CA GLY A 107 5.32 -6.76 -17.37
C GLY A 107 3.84 -6.49 -17.45
N GLY A 108 3.45 -5.30 -17.94
CA GLY A 108 2.08 -4.79 -17.89
C GLY A 108 1.01 -5.78 -18.37
N VAL A 109 -0.26 -5.47 -18.08
CA VAL A 109 -1.50 -6.24 -18.33
C VAL A 109 -1.47 -7.27 -19.49
N SER A 110 -0.78 -6.95 -20.60
CA SER A 110 -0.50 -7.86 -21.73
C SER A 110 0.17 -9.21 -21.42
N LEU A 111 1.00 -9.31 -20.38
CA LEU A 111 1.70 -10.56 -20.05
C LEU A 111 0.78 -11.53 -19.27
N TRP A 112 -0.21 -10.96 -18.56
CA TRP A 112 -1.03 -11.67 -17.58
C TRP A 112 -2.51 -11.78 -17.95
N SER A 113 -2.98 -11.12 -19.02
CA SER A 113 -4.21 -11.54 -19.71
C SER A 113 -4.15 -13.00 -20.20
N ARG A 114 -2.95 -13.61 -20.18
CA ARG A 114 -2.68 -15.02 -20.47
C ARG A 114 -2.74 -15.95 -19.26
N THR A 115 -2.78 -15.41 -18.04
CA THR A 115 -2.99 -16.19 -16.81
C THR A 115 -4.35 -15.80 -16.26
N ALA A 116 -5.27 -16.76 -16.14
CA ALA A 116 -6.65 -16.53 -15.72
C ALA A 116 -6.83 -16.12 -14.23
N THR A 117 -5.88 -15.38 -13.65
CA THR A 117 -5.96 -14.87 -12.28
C THR A 117 -7.00 -13.74 -12.21
N PRO A 118 -8.03 -13.84 -11.35
CA PRO A 118 -9.06 -12.81 -11.22
C PRO A 118 -8.48 -11.46 -10.78
N LEU A 119 -9.00 -10.35 -11.35
CA LEU A 119 -8.65 -8.98 -10.94
C LEU A 119 -8.81 -8.75 -9.42
N SER A 120 -9.82 -9.36 -8.81
CA SER A 120 -10.06 -9.30 -7.36
C SER A 120 -8.94 -9.88 -6.50
N SER A 121 -8.17 -10.84 -7.04
CA SER A 121 -7.03 -11.42 -6.33
C SER A 121 -5.85 -10.46 -6.26
N PHE A 122 -5.68 -9.58 -7.25
CA PHE A 122 -4.60 -8.60 -7.26
C PHE A 122 -4.87 -7.48 -6.26
N GLU A 123 -6.09 -6.95 -6.24
CA GLU A 123 -6.50 -5.96 -5.23
C GLU A 123 -6.36 -6.52 -3.81
N SER A 124 -6.77 -7.78 -3.60
CA SER A 124 -6.61 -8.44 -2.29
C SER A 124 -5.13 -8.61 -1.90
N GLN A 125 -4.25 -8.88 -2.86
CA GLN A 125 -2.80 -8.96 -2.58
C GLN A 125 -2.21 -7.59 -2.22
N ALA A 126 -2.61 -6.54 -2.93
CA ALA A 126 -2.22 -5.17 -2.61
C ALA A 126 -2.69 -4.77 -1.21
N ASP A 127 -3.92 -5.14 -0.82
CA ASP A 127 -4.44 -4.94 0.53
C ASP A 127 -3.65 -5.72 1.58
N PHE A 128 -3.32 -7.00 1.32
CA PHE A 128 -2.49 -7.79 2.24
C PHE A 128 -1.11 -7.19 2.43
N PHE A 129 -0.48 -6.73 1.35
CA PHE A 129 0.82 -6.06 1.41
C PHE A 129 0.72 -4.77 2.23
N ALA A 130 -0.25 -3.90 1.93
CA ALA A 130 -0.45 -2.64 2.66
C ALA A 130 -0.71 -2.88 4.16
N TRP A 131 -1.57 -3.84 4.51
CA TRP A 131 -1.81 -4.21 5.90
C TRP A 131 -0.56 -4.78 6.59
N ALA A 132 0.24 -5.59 5.90
CA ALA A 132 1.47 -6.12 6.45
C ALA A 132 2.47 -5.02 6.83
N VAL A 133 2.59 -4.00 5.98
CA VAL A 133 3.44 -2.84 6.27
C VAL A 133 2.91 -2.07 7.48
N LEU A 134 1.63 -1.70 7.47
CA LEU A 134 1.03 -0.88 8.53
C LEU A 134 1.03 -1.56 9.90
N LEU A 135 0.78 -2.86 9.96
CA LEU A 135 0.79 -3.60 11.22
C LEU A 135 2.22 -3.72 11.79
N GLU A 136 3.22 -3.88 10.94
CA GLU A 136 4.63 -3.88 11.35
C GLU A 136 5.05 -2.47 11.84
N GLU A 137 4.62 -1.39 11.18
CA GLU A 137 4.84 -0.01 11.65
C GLU A 137 4.22 0.23 13.03
N GLY A 138 2.97 -0.18 13.21
CA GLY A 138 2.28 -0.09 14.49
C GLY A 138 2.97 -0.89 15.60
N ALA A 139 3.45 -2.10 15.30
CA ALA A 139 4.22 -2.91 16.25
C ALA A 139 5.52 -2.20 16.67
N ARG A 140 6.26 -1.62 15.72
CA ARG A 140 7.50 -0.88 16.01
C ARG A 140 7.29 0.35 16.89
N TRP A 141 6.18 1.07 16.71
CA TRP A 141 5.84 2.19 17.60
C TRP A 141 5.53 1.73 19.03
N ASN A 142 4.85 0.60 19.18
CA ASN A 142 4.56 0.03 20.49
C ASN A 142 5.84 -0.42 21.21
N ASP A 143 6.80 -1.02 20.48
CA ASP A 143 8.08 -1.46 21.05
C ASP A 143 9.04 -0.30 21.36
N ALA A 144 8.89 0.86 20.69
CA ALA A 144 9.70 2.06 20.91
C ALA A 144 9.23 2.93 22.10
N THR A 145 8.09 2.60 22.70
CA THR A 145 7.54 3.30 23.85
C THR A 145 7.86 2.49 25.13
N PRO A 146 8.73 2.98 26.04
CA PRO A 146 9.16 2.24 27.23
C PRO A 146 8.05 2.05 28.28
#